data_AF-A0A1V3IX15-F1
#
_entry.id   AF-A0A1V3IX15-F1
#
_cell.length_a   1.000
_cell.length_b   1.000
_cell.length_c   1.000
_cell.angle_alpha   90.00
_cell.angle_beta   90.00
_cell.angle_gamma   90.00
#
_symmetry.space_group_name_H-M   'P 1'
#
loop_
_entity.id
_entity.type
_entity.pdbx_description
1 polymer ?
#
loop_
_entity_poly.entity_id
_entity_poly.type
_entity_poly.pdbx_seq_one_letter_code
_entity_poly.pdbx_strand_id
1 'polypeptide(L)'
;MEKGATLVELVILLAIIGMVLSFSVPLWQRDNPKIILAKEQHRLYQFLRQIQGRAENSSEIWFILVNRHPVTKRWCITAQVKNDKLCDCLQPTACPKAVYAHFYHPYFAEKTTIISPKIYPTEAARFNGIRNTVDSNCFLLQAAEERTLFSFFNVGSLKLKPNQSVSACK
;
A
#
# COMPACT_ATOMS: atom_id res chain seq x y z
N MET A 1 51.19 36.01 7.28
CA MET A 1 51.10 35.99 5.81
C MET A 1 49.81 35.27 5.45
N GLU A 2 48.72 36.02 5.21
CA GLU A 2 47.46 35.42 4.79
C GLU A 2 47.56 35.03 3.32
N LYS A 3 47.50 33.73 3.04
CA LYS A 3 47.42 33.22 1.67
C LYS A 3 46.00 33.46 1.19
N GLY A 4 45.80 34.49 0.38
CA GLY A 4 44.51 34.76 -0.24
C GLY A 4 44.07 33.58 -1.10
N ALA A 5 42.87 33.07 -0.84
CA ALA A 5 42.26 32.01 -1.64
C ALA A 5 42.18 32.48 -3.10
N THR A 6 42.67 31.65 -4.02
CA THR A 6 42.57 31.99 -5.45
C THR A 6 41.13 31.80 -5.91
N LEU A 7 40.67 32.67 -6.81
CA LEU A 7 39.29 32.68 -7.31
C LEU A 7 38.90 31.33 -7.94
N VAL A 8 39.88 30.63 -8.52
CA VAL A 8 39.76 29.28 -9.08
C VAL A 8 39.47 28.24 -7.99
N GLU A 9 40.12 28.33 -6.84
CA GLU A 9 39.96 27.42 -5.71
C GLU A 9 38.54 27.50 -5.12
N LEU A 10 37.99 28.72 -5.05
CA LEU A 10 36.60 28.97 -4.65
C LEU A 10 35.59 28.36 -5.63
N VAL A 11 35.82 28.48 -6.95
CA VAL A 11 34.93 27.90 -7.96
C VAL A 11 34.97 26.37 -7.94
N ILE A 12 36.15 25.77 -7.76
CA ILE A 12 36.30 24.32 -7.62
C ILE A 12 35.58 23.82 -6.36
N LEU A 13 35.73 24.53 -5.24
CA LEU A 13 35.07 24.17 -3.99
C LEU A 13 33.54 24.21 -4.13
N LEU A 14 33.00 25.26 -4.76
CA LEU A 14 31.56 25.39 -5.03
C LEU A 14 31.05 24.29 -5.97
N ALA A 15 31.82 23.91 -6.98
CA ALA A 15 31.46 22.82 -7.89
C ALA A 15 31.41 21.46 -7.17
N ILE A 16 32.39 21.18 -6.30
CA ILE A 16 32.42 19.96 -5.49
C ILE A 16 31.22 19.93 -4.53
N ILE A 17 30.92 21.04 -3.85
CA ILE A 17 29.76 21.15 -2.96
C ILE A 17 28.45 20.93 -3.72
N GLY A 18 28.30 21.55 -4.91
CA GLY A 18 27.12 21.36 -5.75
C GLY A 18 26.93 19.92 -6.21
N MET A 19 28.02 19.22 -6.53
CA MET A 19 27.98 17.81 -6.92
C MET A 19 27.58 16.92 -5.74
N VAL A 20 28.18 17.11 -4.56
CA VAL A 20 27.84 16.36 -3.33
C VAL A 20 26.38 16.58 -2.93
N LEU A 21 25.89 17.82 -2.98
CA LEU A 21 24.49 18.13 -2.68
C LEU A 21 23.54 17.41 -3.64
N SER A 22 23.85 17.38 -4.94
CA SER A 22 23.04 16.70 -5.96
C SER A 22 22.88 15.20 -5.69
N PHE A 23 23.89 14.54 -5.11
CA PHE A 23 23.81 13.12 -4.73
C PHE A 23 23.14 12.86 -3.37
N SER A 24 23.11 13.84 -2.47
CA SER A 24 22.50 13.70 -1.13
C SER A 24 20.96 13.86 -1.12
N VAL A 25 20.41 14.67 -2.04
CA VAL A 25 18.96 14.91 -2.19
C VAL A 25 18.13 13.63 -2.39
N PRO A 26 18.49 12.68 -3.29
CA PRO A 26 17.69 11.47 -3.51
C PRO A 26 17.67 10.53 -2.31
N LEU A 27 18.63 10.62 -1.39
CA LEU A 27 18.67 9.78 -0.19
C LEU A 27 17.69 10.29 0.88
N TRP A 28 17.61 11.61 1.09
CA TRP A 28 16.66 12.19 2.06
C TRP A 28 15.19 11.95 1.68
N GLN A 29 14.87 11.97 0.38
CA GLN A 29 13.51 11.67 -0.09
C GLN A 29 13.06 10.22 0.16
N ARG A 30 13.97 9.26 0.42
CA ARG A 30 13.59 7.85 0.66
C ARG A 30 12.83 7.65 1.96
N ASP A 31 13.06 8.50 2.96
CA ASP A 31 12.43 8.40 4.28
C ASP A 31 11.26 9.35 4.48
N ASN A 32 10.90 10.12 3.45
CA ASN A 32 9.75 11.00 3.51
C ASN A 32 8.44 10.18 3.60
N PRO A 33 7.68 10.27 4.71
CA PRO A 33 6.46 9.48 4.90
C PRO A 33 5.40 9.69 3.81
N LYS A 34 5.31 10.90 3.23
CA LYS A 34 4.40 11.20 2.12
C LYS A 34 4.75 10.42 0.87
N ILE A 35 6.03 10.30 0.55
CA ILE A 35 6.52 9.56 -0.62
C ILE A 35 6.34 8.06 -0.40
N ILE A 36 6.66 7.57 0.80
CA ILE A 36 6.43 6.18 1.18
C ILE A 36 4.95 5.82 1.03
N LEU A 37 4.06 6.63 1.62
CA LEU A 37 2.62 6.42 1.53
C LEU A 37 2.13 6.45 0.08
N ALA A 38 2.54 7.46 -0.71
CA ALA A 38 2.13 7.57 -2.11
C ALA A 38 2.56 6.36 -2.96
N LYS A 39 3.79 5.85 -2.73
CA LYS A 39 4.29 4.66 -3.42
C LYS A 39 3.53 3.40 -3.03
N GLU A 40 3.32 3.14 -1.74
CA GLU A 40 2.49 2.00 -1.30
C GLU A 40 1.07 2.12 -1.79
N GLN A 41 0.47 3.32 -1.70
CA GLN A 41 -0.88 3.58 -2.16
C GLN A 41 -1.02 3.23 -3.63
N HIS A 42 -0.08 3.66 -4.47
CA HIS A 42 -0.10 3.38 -5.91
C HIS A 42 0.01 1.88 -6.19
N ARG A 43 0.96 1.19 -5.55
CA ARG A 43 1.16 -0.26 -5.71
C ARG A 43 -0.06 -1.06 -5.28
N LEU A 44 -0.62 -0.72 -4.13
CA LEU A 44 -1.82 -1.36 -3.61
C LEU A 44 -3.04 -1.09 -4.50
N TYR A 45 -3.20 0.15 -4.99
CA TYR A 45 -4.24 0.50 -5.94
C TYR A 45 -4.13 -0.34 -7.23
N GLN A 46 -2.93 -0.48 -7.79
CA GLN A 46 -2.70 -1.30 -8.98
C GLN A 46 -3.04 -2.78 -8.73
N PHE A 47 -2.60 -3.34 -7.60
CA PHE A 47 -2.95 -4.70 -7.20
C PHE A 47 -4.47 -4.88 -7.16
N LEU A 48 -5.20 -4.02 -6.44
CA LEU A 48 -6.65 -4.10 -6.33
C LEU A 48 -7.35 -3.95 -7.69
N ARG A 49 -6.87 -3.06 -8.56
CA ARG A 49 -7.41 -2.90 -9.93
C ARG A 49 -7.17 -4.14 -10.79
N GLN A 50 -6.03 -4.80 -10.66
CA GLN A 50 -5.77 -6.07 -11.36
C GLN A 50 -6.72 -7.17 -10.88
N ILE A 51 -6.94 -7.28 -9.57
CA ILE A 51 -7.88 -8.25 -8.99
C ILE A 51 -9.31 -7.93 -9.43
N GLN A 52 -9.71 -6.66 -9.44
CA GLN A 52 -11.01 -6.24 -9.94
C GLN A 52 -11.22 -6.68 -11.39
N GLY A 53 -10.26 -6.45 -12.29
CA GLY A 53 -10.36 -6.91 -13.68
C GLY A 53 -10.45 -8.44 -13.80
N ARG A 54 -9.79 -9.20 -12.90
CA ARG A 54 -9.94 -10.66 -12.83
C ARG A 54 -11.33 -11.08 -12.36
N ALA A 55 -11.89 -10.40 -11.37
CA ALA A 55 -13.24 -10.66 -10.89
C ALA A 55 -14.28 -10.40 -12.00
N GLU A 56 -14.14 -9.29 -12.72
CA GLU A 56 -14.99 -8.94 -13.87
C GLU A 56 -14.87 -9.99 -14.99
N ASN A 57 -13.65 -10.43 -15.34
CA ASN A 57 -13.45 -11.43 -16.40
C ASN A 57 -13.92 -12.85 -16.03
N SER A 58 -13.81 -13.24 -14.76
CA SER A 58 -14.23 -14.56 -14.28
C SER A 58 -15.72 -14.63 -13.95
N SER A 59 -16.39 -13.49 -13.78
CA SER A 59 -17.75 -13.41 -13.22
C SER A 59 -17.89 -14.06 -11.83
N GLU A 60 -16.77 -14.24 -11.12
CA GLU A 60 -16.76 -14.83 -9.78
C GLU A 60 -16.78 -13.74 -8.70
N ILE A 61 -17.05 -14.16 -7.47
CA ILE A 61 -16.92 -13.29 -6.29
C ILE A 61 -15.52 -13.48 -5.72
N TRP A 62 -14.81 -12.38 -5.55
CA TRP A 62 -13.48 -12.33 -4.99
C TRP A 62 -13.49 -11.69 -3.61
N PHE A 63 -12.94 -12.37 -2.61
CA PHE A 63 -12.74 -11.83 -1.27
C PHE A 63 -11.41 -11.12 -1.15
N ILE A 64 -11.45 -9.95 -0.52
CA ILE A 64 -10.27 -9.18 -0.12
C ILE A 64 -10.16 -9.31 1.39
N LEU A 65 -9.13 -10.02 1.84
CA LEU A 65 -8.83 -10.27 3.25
C LEU A 65 -7.64 -9.40 3.64
N VAL A 66 -7.78 -8.67 4.74
CA VAL A 66 -6.70 -7.85 5.30
C VAL A 66 -6.11 -8.59 6.49
N ASN A 67 -4.84 -8.96 6.42
CA ASN A 67 -4.16 -9.66 7.50
C ASN A 67 -3.19 -8.69 8.16
N ARG A 68 -3.19 -8.67 9.49
CA ARG A 68 -2.24 -7.88 10.27
C ARG A 68 -1.83 -8.65 11.51
N HIS A 69 -0.53 -8.87 11.65
CA HIS A 69 0.02 -9.54 12.81
C HIS A 69 -0.18 -8.66 14.06
N PRO A 70 -0.72 -9.20 15.17
CA PRO A 70 -1.09 -8.40 16.34
C PRO A 70 0.12 -7.73 17.01
N VAL A 71 1.24 -8.46 17.10
CA VAL A 71 2.49 -8.01 17.73
C VAL A 71 3.35 -7.17 16.78
N THR A 72 3.85 -7.77 15.70
CA THR A 72 4.80 -7.12 14.78
C THR A 72 4.20 -6.03 13.90
N LYS A 73 2.87 -5.88 13.88
CA LYS A 73 2.11 -4.96 12.99
C LYS A 73 2.35 -5.14 11.49
N ARG A 74 3.11 -6.17 11.09
CA ARG A 74 3.25 -6.58 9.69
C ARG A 74 1.88 -6.89 9.12
N TRP A 75 1.66 -6.44 7.90
CA TRP A 75 0.38 -6.60 7.26
C TRP A 75 0.56 -7.06 5.82
N CYS A 76 -0.49 -7.65 5.27
CA CYS A 76 -0.58 -8.07 3.89
C CYS A 76 -2.05 -8.18 3.50
N ILE A 77 -2.32 -8.34 2.20
CA ILE A 77 -3.68 -8.51 1.70
C ILE A 77 -3.73 -9.78 0.86
N THR A 78 -4.74 -10.60 1.11
CA THR A 78 -5.11 -11.72 0.26
C THR A 78 -6.28 -11.30 -0.62
N ALA A 79 -6.18 -11.57 -1.92
CA ALA A 79 -7.31 -11.57 -2.83
C ALA A 79 -7.54 -13.00 -3.32
N GLN A 80 -8.71 -13.57 -3.08
CA GLN A 80 -9.01 -14.95 -3.48
C GLN A 80 -10.41 -15.09 -4.02
N VAL A 81 -10.66 -16.14 -4.80
CA VAL A 81 -12.02 -16.52 -5.18
C VAL A 81 -12.79 -16.98 -3.94
N LYS A 82 -14.09 -16.68 -3.89
CA LYS A 82 -15.00 -17.09 -2.81
C LYS A 82 -14.88 -18.60 -2.60
N ASN A 83 -14.47 -18.99 -1.40
CA ASN A 83 -14.27 -20.37 -0.99
C ASN A 83 -14.44 -20.46 0.53
N ASP A 84 -14.78 -21.65 1.05
CA ASP A 84 -14.89 -21.90 2.49
C ASP A 84 -13.52 -21.82 3.19
N LYS A 85 -12.44 -22.10 2.45
CA LYS A 85 -11.06 -21.96 2.94
C LYS A 85 -10.53 -20.56 2.67
N LEU A 86 -10.21 -19.83 3.75
CA LEU A 86 -9.65 -18.48 3.69
C LEU A 86 -8.15 -18.50 3.92
N CYS A 87 -7.39 -17.91 3.00
CA CYS A 87 -5.93 -17.96 3.02
C CYS A 87 -5.28 -16.80 3.79
N ASP A 88 -4.39 -17.16 4.71
CA ASP A 88 -3.56 -16.21 5.44
C ASP A 88 -2.30 -15.85 4.65
N CYS A 89 -2.17 -14.59 4.22
CA CYS A 89 -0.99 -14.11 3.49
C CYS A 89 0.28 -13.99 4.36
N LEU A 90 0.17 -14.12 5.68
CA LEU A 90 1.33 -14.26 6.58
C LEU A 90 1.89 -15.69 6.53
N GLN A 91 1.09 -16.67 6.09
CA GLN A 91 1.48 -18.07 5.93
C GLN A 91 1.02 -18.62 4.56
N PRO A 92 1.57 -18.10 3.44
CA PRO A 92 1.07 -18.40 2.09
C PRO A 92 1.21 -19.88 1.71
N THR A 93 2.16 -20.60 2.31
CA THR A 93 2.41 -22.03 2.04
C THR A 93 1.28 -22.95 2.52
N ALA A 94 0.47 -22.49 3.48
CA ALA A 94 -0.67 -23.25 3.98
C ALA A 94 -1.92 -23.11 3.10
N CYS A 95 -1.90 -22.19 2.12
CA CYS A 95 -3.04 -21.91 1.25
C CYS A 95 -3.19 -22.99 0.15
N PRO A 96 -4.34 -23.66 0.04
CA PRO A 96 -4.59 -24.61 -1.05
C PRO A 96 -4.63 -23.89 -2.41
N LYS A 97 -3.96 -24.47 -3.42
CA LYS A 97 -3.93 -23.91 -4.79
C LYS A 97 -5.32 -23.77 -5.43
N ALA A 98 -6.28 -24.59 -5.00
CA ALA A 98 -7.67 -24.56 -5.50
C ALA A 98 -8.41 -23.25 -5.18
N VAL A 99 -7.95 -22.47 -4.20
CA VAL A 99 -8.60 -21.22 -3.75
C VAL A 99 -8.24 -20.03 -4.66
N TYR A 100 -7.30 -20.20 -5.59
CA TYR A 100 -6.82 -19.17 -6.52
C TYR A 100 -6.52 -17.83 -5.81
N ALA A 101 -5.63 -17.91 -4.82
CA ALA A 101 -5.26 -16.77 -3.99
C ALA A 101 -4.08 -15.98 -4.59
N HIS A 102 -4.20 -14.66 -4.56
CA HIS A 102 -3.19 -13.68 -4.88
C HIS A 102 -2.84 -12.90 -3.61
N PHE A 103 -1.55 -12.67 -3.39
CA PHE A 103 -1.07 -12.01 -2.19
C PHE A 103 -0.39 -10.69 -2.52
N TYR A 104 -0.69 -9.67 -1.73
CA TYR A 104 0.01 -8.39 -1.72
C TYR A 104 0.80 -8.28 -0.42
N HIS A 105 2.11 -8.08 -0.56
CA HIS A 105 3.00 -7.75 0.55
C HIS A 105 3.50 -6.32 0.38
N PRO A 106 3.45 -5.49 1.45
CA PRO A 106 3.93 -4.11 1.40
C PRO A 106 5.43 -4.08 1.13
N TYR A 107 5.87 -3.15 0.30
CA TYR A 107 7.29 -2.93 0.02
C TYR A 107 7.97 -2.20 1.18
N PHE A 108 7.26 -1.30 1.85
CA PHE A 108 7.70 -0.63 3.07
C PHE A 108 7.00 -1.21 4.30
N ALA A 109 7.14 -2.53 4.52
CA ALA A 109 6.44 -3.28 5.59
C ALA A 109 6.69 -2.74 7.00
N GLU A 110 7.86 -2.15 7.25
CA GLU A 110 8.24 -1.61 8.56
C GLU A 110 7.80 -0.16 8.77
N LYS A 111 7.50 0.56 7.68
CA LYS A 111 7.15 1.99 7.69
C LYS A 111 5.68 2.25 7.41
N THR A 112 4.92 1.22 7.06
CA THR A 112 3.49 1.32 6.76
C THR A 112 2.67 0.33 7.53
N THR A 113 1.43 0.69 7.82
CA THR A 113 0.46 -0.18 8.45
C THR A 113 -0.91 -0.03 7.79
N ILE A 114 -1.70 -1.09 7.88
CA ILE A 114 -3.10 -1.08 7.48
C ILE A 114 -3.99 -1.09 8.72
N ILE A 115 -5.07 -0.32 8.65
CA ILE A 115 -6.10 -0.24 9.69
C ILE A 115 -7.43 -0.52 9.00
N SER A 116 -8.12 -1.57 9.43
CA SER A 116 -9.40 -1.98 8.89
C SER A 116 -10.32 -2.38 10.06
N PRO A 117 -11.63 -2.07 10.01
CA PRO A 117 -12.58 -2.59 10.99
C PRO A 117 -12.74 -4.11 10.86
N LYS A 118 -12.54 -4.66 9.66
CA LYS A 118 -12.59 -6.09 9.36
C LYS A 118 -11.18 -6.60 9.05
N ILE A 119 -10.66 -7.50 9.88
CA ILE A 119 -9.37 -8.16 9.72
C ILE A 119 -9.63 -9.65 9.57
N TYR A 120 -8.74 -10.34 8.85
CA TYR A 120 -8.73 -11.79 8.74
C TYR A 120 -9.02 -12.46 10.09
N PRO A 121 -9.93 -13.44 10.15
CA PRO A 121 -10.50 -14.19 9.02
C PRO A 121 -11.72 -13.54 8.35
N THR A 122 -12.16 -12.35 8.74
CA THR A 122 -13.30 -11.67 8.11
C THR A 122 -12.89 -10.93 6.85
N GLU A 123 -13.71 -10.97 5.81
CA GLU A 123 -13.47 -10.25 4.57
C GLU A 123 -13.56 -8.73 4.77
N ALA A 124 -12.50 -8.03 4.36
CA ALA A 124 -12.45 -6.58 4.39
C ALA A 124 -13.19 -5.98 3.20
N ALA A 125 -13.25 -6.63 2.06
CA ALA A 125 -14.07 -6.22 0.92
C ALA A 125 -14.38 -7.41 0.02
N ARG A 126 -15.35 -7.22 -0.89
CA ARG A 126 -15.67 -8.20 -1.94
C ARG A 126 -15.68 -7.51 -3.30
N PHE A 127 -15.13 -8.13 -4.31
CA PHE A 127 -15.39 -7.76 -5.69
C PHE A 127 -16.33 -8.79 -6.30
N ASN A 128 -17.37 -8.32 -6.98
CA ASN A 128 -18.39 -9.18 -7.58
C ASN A 128 -18.40 -8.92 -9.08
N GLY A 129 -18.08 -9.93 -9.88
CA GLY A 129 -17.98 -9.81 -11.33
C GLY A 129 -19.31 -9.66 -12.07
N ILE A 130 -20.44 -10.07 -11.48
CA ILE A 130 -21.76 -10.10 -12.16
C ILE A 130 -22.60 -8.85 -11.85
N ARG A 131 -22.55 -8.40 -10.61
CA ARG A 131 -23.12 -7.12 -10.16
C ARG A 131 -22.01 -6.44 -9.42
N ASN A 132 -21.59 -5.26 -9.86
CA ASN A 132 -20.54 -4.39 -9.32
C ASN A 132 -20.73 -3.98 -7.82
N THR A 133 -21.27 -4.86 -6.98
CA THR A 133 -21.72 -4.66 -5.61
C THR A 133 -20.59 -5.10 -4.69
N VAL A 134 -19.83 -4.11 -4.23
CA VAL A 134 -18.95 -4.26 -3.08
C VAL A 134 -19.77 -3.89 -1.86
N ASP A 135 -19.86 -4.76 -0.85
CA ASP A 135 -20.35 -4.34 0.46
C ASP A 135 -19.45 -3.18 0.92
N SER A 136 -20.05 -2.04 1.24
CA SER A 136 -19.32 -0.79 1.52
C SER A 136 -18.40 -0.98 2.72
N ASN A 137 -17.15 -1.26 2.43
CA ASN A 137 -16.10 -1.41 3.42
C ASN A 137 -14.94 -0.51 3.01
N CYS A 138 -14.03 -0.28 3.96
CA CYS A 138 -12.86 0.51 3.71
C CYS A 138 -11.74 0.10 4.65
N PHE A 139 -10.53 0.46 4.26
CA PHE A 139 -9.36 0.38 5.13
C PHE A 139 -8.48 1.60 4.90
N LEU A 140 -7.67 1.91 5.91
CA LEU A 140 -6.72 3.00 5.91
C LEU A 140 -5.33 2.44 5.76
N LEU A 141 -4.57 3.01 4.83
CA LEU A 141 -3.13 2.84 4.72
C LEU A 141 -2.46 4.03 5.41
N GLN A 142 -1.51 3.76 6.31
CA GLN A 142 -0.84 4.78 7.09
C GLN A 142 0.68 4.62 7.00
N ALA A 143 1.39 5.75 6.86
CA ALA A 143 2.84 5.85 7.01
C ALA A 143 3.16 7.02 7.94
N ALA A 144 3.70 6.75 9.13
CA ALA A 144 3.82 7.73 10.21
C ALA A 144 2.48 8.46 10.48
N GLU A 145 2.40 9.78 10.29
CA GLU A 145 1.18 10.58 10.47
C GLU A 145 0.31 10.67 9.20
N GLU A 146 0.87 10.35 8.04
CA GLU A 146 0.20 10.43 6.76
C GLU A 146 -0.75 9.24 6.56
N ARG A 147 -1.96 9.49 6.06
CA ARG A 147 -3.01 8.47 5.92
C ARG A 147 -3.76 8.61 4.60
N THR A 148 -4.07 7.47 3.99
CA THR A 148 -4.97 7.38 2.83
C THR A 148 -6.06 6.36 3.09
N LEU A 149 -7.31 6.74 2.84
CA LEU A 149 -8.48 5.87 2.86
C LEU A 149 -8.69 5.20 1.51
N PHE A 150 -8.78 3.87 1.52
CA PHE A 150 -9.29 3.07 0.43
C PHE A 150 -10.76 2.74 0.73
N SER A 151 -11.67 3.35 -0.03
CA SER A 151 -13.10 3.11 0.11
C SER A 151 -13.63 2.37 -1.12
N PHE A 152 -14.31 1.26 -0.86
CA PHE A 152 -14.97 0.45 -1.88
C PHE A 152 -16.44 0.82 -1.93
N PHE A 153 -16.91 1.27 -3.09
CA PHE A 153 -18.31 1.63 -3.30
C PHE A 153 -19.03 0.58 -4.14
N ASN A 154 -20.36 0.50 -3.94
CA ASN A 154 -21.36 -0.40 -4.55
C ASN A 154 -21.38 -0.50 -6.09
N VAL A 155 -20.43 0.12 -6.80
CA VAL A 155 -20.22 0.04 -8.25
C VAL A 155 -18.82 -0.50 -8.62
N GLY A 156 -18.12 -1.17 -7.70
CA GLY A 156 -16.75 -1.65 -7.91
C GLY A 156 -15.73 -0.51 -8.01
N SER A 157 -16.12 0.72 -7.68
CA SER A 157 -15.21 1.86 -7.76
C SER A 157 -14.35 1.95 -6.50
N LEU A 158 -13.03 1.99 -6.71
CA LEU A 158 -12.04 2.22 -5.68
C LEU A 158 -11.75 3.72 -5.61
N LYS A 159 -12.20 4.39 -4.54
CA LYS A 159 -11.90 5.82 -4.32
C LYS A 159 -10.81 5.98 -3.28
N LEU A 160 -9.85 6.84 -3.59
CA LEU A 160 -8.77 7.23 -2.71
C LEU A 160 -9.12 8.59 -2.11
N LYS A 161 -9.12 8.70 -0.78
CA LYS A 161 -9.28 9.98 -0.08
C LYS A 161 -8.06 10.23 0.83
N PRO A 162 -7.27 11.30 0.59
CA PRO A 162 -6.14 11.63 1.44
C PRO A 162 -6.61 12.21 2.78
N ASN A 163 -5.78 12.07 3.82
CA ASN A 163 -5.91 12.74 5.13
C ASN A 163 -7.26 12.55 5.83
N GLN A 164 -7.77 11.32 5.84
CA GLN A 164 -9.00 10.97 6.53
C GLN A 164 -8.73 10.40 7.93
N SER A 165 -9.62 10.72 8.88
CA SER A 165 -9.58 10.20 10.24
C SER A 165 -9.97 8.72 10.29
N VAL A 166 -9.55 8.01 11.35
CA VAL A 166 -9.88 6.58 11.55
C VAL A 166 -11.39 6.34 11.60
N SER A 167 -12.17 7.35 12.03
CA SER A 167 -13.63 7.31 12.06
C SER A 167 -14.31 7.38 10.69
N ALA A 168 -13.58 7.64 9.60
CA ALA A 168 -14.13 7.63 8.24
C ALA A 168 -14.46 6.21 7.75
N CYS A 169 -13.90 5.18 8.40
CA CYS A 169 -14.31 3.80 8.29
C CYS A 169 -15.18 3.41 9.49
N LYS A 170 -16.44 3.82 9.48
CA LYS A 170 -17.47 3.33 10.41
C LYS A 170 -18.63 2.75 9.62
#